data_AF-A0A1G9QC39-F1
#
_entry.id   AF-A0A1G9QC39-F1
#
_cell.length_a   1.000
_cell.length_b   1.000
_cell.length_c   1.000
_cell.angle_alpha   90.00
_cell.angle_beta   90.00
_cell.angle_gamma   90.00
#
_symmetry.space_group_name_H-M   'P 1'
#
loop_
_entity.id
_entity.type
_entity.pdbx_description
1 polymer ?
#
loop_
_entity_poly.entity_id
_entity_poly.type
_entity_poly.pdbx_seq_one_letter_code
_entity_poly.pdbx_strand_id
1 'polypeptide(L)'
;MPSTRCGEKGLSATDQAASRYIAERQMTLPDALWEFIPPWSYADWAGLKYVLLYLEWEAQYPDEWMASAKSWGTKHGLLHDLARAVPSLATEVIDQLVDLIGLAVRREHRCEDVGYAVLARAVGGSRLRRLLLELSDDPDEGFRSRARYLLWLLDHPEAPKPKVGQWKAWLRSQKAEPNLAPEHDPYGRGQEAAVVKAGPLSTYVGRRPGACESACRNRWAVRRACRHGDQRAPAAHVAPRRRPGG
;
A
#
# COMPACT_ATOMS: atom_id res chain seq x y z
N MET A 1 60.63 2.54 -10.38
CA MET A 1 59.19 2.86 -10.51
C MET A 1 58.40 1.84 -9.70
N PRO A 2 58.07 2.10 -8.43
CA PRO A 2 57.24 1.18 -7.66
C PRO A 2 55.76 1.44 -7.95
N SER A 3 55.08 0.41 -8.43
CA SER A 3 53.64 0.36 -8.68
C SER A 3 52.88 0.47 -7.36
N THR A 4 52.02 1.49 -7.25
CA THR A 4 51.13 1.70 -6.10
C THR A 4 50.12 0.56 -6.02
N ARG A 5 50.22 -0.26 -4.98
CA ARG A 5 49.28 -1.33 -4.65
C ARG A 5 47.95 -0.68 -4.26
N CYS A 6 46.93 -0.84 -5.09
CA CYS A 6 45.57 -0.37 -4.83
C CYS A 6 45.05 -1.08 -3.57
N GLY A 7 44.80 -0.31 -2.51
CA GLY A 7 44.40 -0.85 -1.21
C GLY A 7 43.03 -1.53 -1.29
N GLU A 8 43.02 -2.85 -1.14
CA GLU A 8 41.84 -3.61 -0.72
C GLU A 8 41.45 -3.12 0.68
N LYS A 9 40.54 -2.14 0.75
CA LYS A 9 39.80 -1.89 1.98
C LYS A 9 38.87 -3.08 2.15
N GLY A 10 39.29 -4.07 2.94
CA GLY A 10 38.44 -5.18 3.34
C GLY A 10 37.10 -4.65 3.87
N LEU A 11 36.01 -5.30 3.46
CA LEU A 11 34.66 -4.99 3.91
C LEU A 11 34.63 -4.92 5.44
N SER A 12 34.00 -3.87 5.97
CA SER A 12 33.91 -3.68 7.42
C SER A 12 33.19 -4.88 8.08
N ALA A 13 33.41 -5.11 9.37
CA ALA A 13 32.71 -6.17 10.09
C ALA A 13 31.17 -6.04 9.98
N THR A 14 30.66 -4.81 9.87
CA THR A 14 29.24 -4.52 9.62
C THR A 14 28.81 -4.93 8.22
N ASP A 15 29.62 -4.71 7.19
CA ASP A 15 29.32 -5.14 5.82
C ASP A 15 29.34 -6.67 5.69
N GLN A 16 30.28 -7.32 6.37
CA GLN A 16 30.36 -8.79 6.40
C GLN A 16 29.16 -9.41 7.14
N ALA A 17 28.74 -8.83 8.27
CA ALA A 17 27.55 -9.26 8.99
C ALA A 17 26.27 -9.03 8.17
N ALA A 18 26.14 -7.88 7.52
CA ALA A 18 25.03 -7.60 6.61
C ALA A 18 24.98 -8.57 5.43
N SER A 19 26.14 -8.89 4.85
CA SER A 19 26.25 -9.84 3.73
C SER A 19 25.86 -11.26 4.14
N ARG A 20 26.29 -11.72 5.32
CA ARG A 20 25.87 -13.04 5.86
C ARG A 20 24.38 -13.08 6.16
N TYR A 21 23.84 -12.02 6.78
CA TYR A 21 22.41 -11.92 7.04
C TYR A 21 21.59 -11.96 5.74
N ILE A 22 22.04 -11.26 4.69
CA ILE A 22 21.41 -11.31 3.36
C ILE A 22 21.47 -12.73 2.80
N ALA A 23 22.65 -13.37 2.80
CA ALA A 23 22.82 -14.72 2.27
C ALA A 23 21.99 -15.79 3.01
N GLU A 24 21.94 -15.73 4.34
CA GLU A 24 21.10 -16.63 5.14
C GLU A 24 19.62 -16.39 4.88
N ARG A 25 19.22 -15.12 4.77
CA ARG A 25 17.83 -14.75 4.48
C ARG A 25 17.39 -15.23 3.11
N GLN A 26 18.25 -15.10 2.10
CA GLN A 26 18.04 -15.62 0.74
C GLN A 26 17.85 -17.14 0.71
N MET A 27 18.35 -17.86 1.73
CA MET A 27 18.21 -19.30 1.87
C MET A 27 17.01 -19.72 2.74
N THR A 28 16.19 -18.78 3.22
CA THR A 28 15.00 -19.05 4.03
C THR A 28 13.72 -18.58 3.36
N LEU A 29 12.63 -19.31 3.59
CA LEU A 29 11.32 -18.90 3.10
C LEU A 29 10.85 -17.62 3.81
N PRO A 30 10.17 -16.69 3.10
CA PRO A 30 9.73 -16.83 1.71
C PRO A 30 10.81 -16.46 0.69
N ASP A 31 11.89 -15.77 1.06
CA ASP A 31 12.85 -15.16 0.12
C ASP A 31 13.55 -16.20 -0.79
N ALA A 32 13.85 -17.40 -0.27
CA ALA A 32 14.40 -18.52 -1.04
C ALA A 32 13.48 -19.08 -2.14
N LEU A 33 12.16 -18.85 -2.04
CA LEU A 33 11.21 -19.34 -3.05
C LEU A 33 11.28 -18.52 -4.34
N TRP A 34 11.81 -17.31 -4.27
CA TRP A 34 11.69 -16.31 -5.32
C TRP A 34 13.00 -16.05 -6.07
N GLU A 35 14.12 -16.64 -5.64
CA GLU A 35 15.40 -16.38 -6.26
C GLU A 35 15.51 -17.02 -7.66
N PHE A 36 15.98 -16.21 -8.63
CA PHE A 36 16.41 -16.60 -9.98
C PHE A 36 15.33 -16.99 -11.00
N ILE A 37 14.17 -16.34 -11.02
CA ILE A 37 13.27 -16.40 -12.19
C ILE A 37 13.43 -15.13 -13.02
N PRO A 38 13.97 -15.20 -14.25
CA PRO A 38 13.98 -14.06 -15.15
C PRO A 38 12.55 -13.59 -15.43
N PRO A 39 12.27 -12.27 -15.53
CA PRO A 39 10.91 -11.78 -15.74
C PRO A 39 10.21 -12.36 -16.97
N TRP A 40 10.97 -12.65 -18.04
CA TRP A 40 10.42 -13.26 -19.26
C TRP A 40 10.00 -14.73 -19.08
N SER A 41 10.48 -15.41 -18.03
CA SER A 41 10.12 -16.79 -17.71
C SER A 41 8.86 -16.91 -16.85
N TYR A 42 8.27 -15.78 -16.40
CA TYR A 42 7.10 -15.80 -15.52
C TYR A 42 5.89 -16.48 -16.15
N ALA A 43 5.70 -16.35 -17.47
CA ALA A 43 4.55 -16.91 -18.18
C ALA A 43 4.45 -18.44 -18.03
N ASP A 44 5.59 -19.13 -18.09
CA ASP A 44 5.67 -20.59 -18.03
C ASP A 44 6.09 -21.11 -16.65
N TRP A 45 6.38 -20.22 -15.71
CA TRP A 45 6.87 -20.60 -14.41
C TRP A 45 5.73 -21.04 -13.49
N ALA A 46 5.73 -22.33 -13.14
CA ALA A 46 4.75 -22.94 -12.24
C ALA A 46 4.65 -22.26 -10.85
N GLY A 47 5.66 -21.47 -10.46
CA GLY A 47 5.67 -20.73 -9.20
C GLY A 47 4.92 -19.39 -9.23
N LEU A 48 4.49 -18.90 -10.40
CA LEU A 48 3.74 -17.64 -10.54
C LEU A 48 2.50 -17.60 -9.62
N LYS A 49 1.79 -18.72 -9.50
CA LYS A 49 0.63 -18.83 -8.60
C LYS A 49 0.98 -18.51 -7.14
N TYR A 50 2.19 -18.87 -6.68
CA TYR A 50 2.62 -18.57 -5.31
C TYR A 50 3.00 -17.10 -5.14
N VAL A 51 3.53 -16.45 -6.20
CA VAL A 51 3.76 -15.00 -6.19
C VAL A 51 2.43 -14.25 -6.06
N LEU A 52 1.42 -14.64 -6.85
CA LEU A 52 0.11 -14.01 -6.79
C LEU A 52 -0.55 -14.21 -5.42
N LEU A 53 -0.50 -15.43 -4.87
CA LEU A 53 -0.98 -15.72 -3.51
C LEU A 53 -0.23 -14.92 -2.43
N TYR A 54 1.09 -14.75 -2.57
CA TYR A 54 1.88 -13.95 -1.63
C TYR A 54 1.45 -12.49 -1.62
N LEU A 55 1.22 -11.91 -2.79
CA LEU A 55 0.78 -10.51 -2.93
C LEU A 55 -0.69 -10.33 -2.55
N GLU A 56 -1.55 -11.30 -2.86
CA GLU A 56 -2.95 -11.32 -2.43
C GLU A 56 -3.05 -11.39 -0.90
N TRP A 57 -2.29 -12.30 -0.27
CA TRP A 57 -2.20 -12.38 1.19
C TRP A 57 -1.74 -11.05 1.81
N GLU A 58 -0.75 -10.40 1.19
CA GLU A 58 -0.26 -9.08 1.60
C GLU A 58 -1.32 -7.99 1.48
N ALA A 59 -2.13 -8.01 0.41
CA ALA A 59 -3.16 -7.02 0.15
C ALA A 59 -4.39 -7.23 1.06
N GLN A 60 -4.81 -8.47 1.24
CA GLN A 60 -6.06 -8.84 1.94
C GLN A 60 -5.90 -8.98 3.45
N TYR A 61 -4.77 -9.53 3.93
CA TYR A 61 -4.51 -9.80 5.35
C TYR A 61 -3.18 -9.18 5.81
N PRO A 62 -3.07 -7.84 5.78
CA PRO A 62 -1.80 -7.16 6.00
C PRO A 62 -1.19 -7.40 7.39
N ASP A 63 -2.02 -7.56 8.42
CA ASP A 63 -1.56 -7.81 9.78
C ASP A 63 -0.94 -9.21 9.93
N GLU A 64 -1.54 -10.22 9.31
CA GLU A 64 -1.04 -11.60 9.29
C GLU A 64 0.24 -11.70 8.47
N TRP A 65 0.26 -11.07 7.30
CA TRP A 65 1.44 -10.98 6.46
C TRP A 65 2.60 -10.30 7.21
N MET A 66 2.32 -9.20 7.93
CA MET A 66 3.32 -8.49 8.74
C MET A 66 3.92 -9.36 9.85
N ALA A 67 3.11 -10.26 10.44
CA ALA A 67 3.55 -11.15 11.50
C ALA A 67 4.36 -12.35 10.98
N SER A 68 4.04 -12.85 9.78
CA SER A 68 4.44 -14.19 9.35
C SER A 68 5.35 -14.23 8.12
N ALA A 69 5.25 -13.24 7.22
CA ALA A 69 5.87 -13.31 5.90
C ALA A 69 6.43 -11.97 5.40
N LYS A 70 6.59 -11.01 6.32
CA LYS A 70 7.02 -9.64 6.03
C LYS A 70 8.38 -9.61 5.34
N SER A 71 8.37 -9.32 4.05
CA SER A 71 9.59 -9.08 3.28
C SER A 71 9.34 -7.95 2.26
N TRP A 72 9.65 -6.71 2.65
CA TRP A 72 9.43 -5.54 1.80
C TRP A 72 10.26 -5.59 0.51
N GLY A 73 11.51 -6.05 0.59
CA GLY A 73 12.39 -6.20 -0.58
C GLY A 73 11.78 -7.17 -1.58
N THR A 74 11.33 -8.33 -1.11
CA THR A 74 10.66 -9.35 -1.91
C THR A 74 9.38 -8.84 -2.53
N LYS A 75 8.47 -8.21 -1.75
CA LYS A 75 7.27 -7.58 -2.31
C LYS A 75 7.61 -6.61 -3.46
N HIS A 76 8.59 -5.72 -3.25
CA HIS A 76 8.99 -4.77 -4.27
C HIS A 76 9.61 -5.43 -5.50
N GLY A 77 10.45 -6.44 -5.33
CA GLY A 77 11.03 -7.22 -6.42
C GLY A 77 9.94 -7.89 -7.25
N LEU A 78 9.04 -8.63 -6.60
CA LEU A 78 7.94 -9.35 -7.24
C LEU A 78 7.01 -8.42 -8.03
N LEU A 79 6.61 -7.27 -7.46
CA LEU A 79 5.79 -6.29 -8.19
C LEU A 79 6.50 -5.71 -9.41
N HIS A 80 7.82 -5.52 -9.31
CA HIS A 80 8.62 -5.01 -10.41
C HIS A 80 8.81 -6.04 -11.53
N ASP A 81 9.03 -7.30 -11.17
CA ASP A 81 9.23 -8.37 -12.13
C ASP A 81 7.92 -8.76 -12.81
N LEU A 82 6.79 -8.77 -12.07
CA LEU A 82 5.46 -8.87 -12.67
C LEU A 82 5.20 -7.74 -13.66
N ALA A 83 5.52 -6.49 -13.30
CA ALA A 83 5.34 -5.35 -14.21
C ALA A 83 6.15 -5.49 -15.50
N ARG A 84 7.35 -6.08 -15.45
CA ARG A 84 8.15 -6.40 -16.64
C ARG A 84 7.59 -7.58 -17.43
N ALA A 85 7.00 -8.56 -16.75
CA ALA A 85 6.44 -9.77 -17.34
C ALA A 85 5.10 -9.54 -18.04
N VAL A 86 4.34 -8.48 -17.69
CA VAL A 86 2.99 -8.20 -18.25
C VAL A 86 2.85 -8.49 -19.75
N PRO A 87 3.77 -8.08 -20.64
CA PRO A 87 3.62 -8.33 -22.09
C PRO A 87 3.60 -9.81 -22.49
N SER A 88 4.10 -10.73 -21.65
CA SER A 88 4.13 -12.16 -21.91
C SER A 88 3.14 -12.97 -21.06
N LEU A 89 2.39 -12.34 -20.15
CA LEU A 89 1.44 -13.05 -19.29
C LEU A 89 0.13 -13.37 -20.03
N ALA A 90 -0.47 -14.50 -19.68
CA ALA A 90 -1.81 -14.87 -20.15
C ALA A 90 -2.88 -13.89 -19.62
N THR A 91 -3.97 -13.72 -20.38
CA THR A 91 -5.05 -12.76 -20.04
C THR A 91 -5.67 -13.03 -18.67
N GLU A 92 -5.80 -14.29 -18.27
CA GLU A 92 -6.34 -14.70 -16.97
C GLU A 92 -5.45 -14.21 -15.82
N VAL A 93 -4.13 -14.22 -16.02
CA VAL A 93 -3.18 -13.68 -15.04
C VAL A 93 -3.28 -12.16 -15.00
N ILE A 94 -3.43 -11.49 -16.14
CA ILE A 94 -3.66 -10.05 -16.19
C ILE A 94 -4.91 -9.67 -15.39
N ASP A 95 -5.99 -10.45 -15.50
CA ASP A 95 -7.21 -10.22 -14.73
C ASP A 95 -6.98 -10.35 -13.22
N GLN A 96 -6.21 -11.35 -12.79
CA GLN A 96 -5.81 -11.50 -11.39
C GLN A 96 -4.96 -10.33 -10.89
N LEU A 97 -4.06 -9.79 -11.74
CA LEU A 97 -3.27 -8.61 -11.38
C LEU A 97 -4.13 -7.35 -11.22
N VAL A 98 -5.16 -7.19 -12.04
CA VAL A 98 -6.14 -6.10 -11.88
C VAL A 98 -6.91 -6.23 -10.57
N ASP A 99 -7.33 -7.45 -10.20
CA ASP A 99 -8.03 -7.71 -8.93
C ASP A 99 -7.12 -7.41 -7.74
N LEU A 100 -5.85 -7.85 -7.82
CA LEU A 100 -4.81 -7.55 -6.85
C LEU A 100 -4.59 -6.04 -6.68
N ILE A 101 -4.55 -5.27 -7.77
CA ILE A 101 -4.46 -3.81 -7.72
C ILE A 101 -5.70 -3.23 -7.00
N GLY A 102 -6.89 -3.75 -7.27
CA GLY A 102 -8.12 -3.36 -6.58
C GLY A 102 -8.06 -3.59 -5.08
N LEU A 103 -7.58 -4.77 -4.64
CA LEU A 103 -7.35 -5.09 -3.24
C LEU A 103 -6.36 -4.11 -2.59
N ALA A 104 -5.24 -3.83 -3.27
CA ALA A 104 -4.22 -2.91 -2.80
C ALA A 104 -4.76 -1.47 -2.64
N VAL A 105 -5.63 -1.01 -3.56
CA VAL A 105 -6.25 0.33 -3.48
C VAL A 105 -7.21 0.44 -2.29
N ARG A 106 -7.97 -0.61 -1.99
CA ARG A 106 -8.94 -0.67 -0.88
C ARG A 106 -8.31 -0.87 0.50
N ARG A 107 -7.00 -0.95 0.61
CA ARG A 107 -6.31 -1.18 1.89
C ARG A 107 -6.14 0.09 2.72
N GLU A 108 -6.33 0.01 4.04
CA GLU A 108 -5.99 1.10 4.97
C GLU A 108 -4.46 1.35 4.98
N HIS A 109 -4.08 2.60 4.76
CA HIS A 109 -2.89 3.07 4.05
C HIS A 109 -1.49 2.55 4.49
N ARG A 110 -0.60 2.30 3.50
CA ARG A 110 0.83 2.68 3.53
C ARG A 110 1.13 3.57 2.32
N CYS A 111 1.63 4.78 2.52
CA CYS A 111 1.88 5.78 1.47
C CYS A 111 3.09 5.49 0.57
N GLU A 112 3.61 4.26 0.63
CA GLU A 112 4.88 3.81 0.03
C GLU A 112 4.69 2.66 -0.97
N ASP A 113 3.45 2.28 -1.27
CA ASP A 113 3.14 1.16 -2.16
C ASP A 113 3.26 1.51 -3.66
N VAL A 114 4.36 2.17 -4.01
CA VAL A 114 4.69 2.56 -5.38
C VAL A 114 4.83 1.37 -6.33
N GLY A 115 5.13 0.18 -5.81
CA GLY A 115 5.17 -1.05 -6.60
C GLY A 115 3.84 -1.36 -7.28
N TYR A 116 2.70 -1.16 -6.59
CA TYR A 116 1.38 -1.38 -7.18
C TYR A 116 1.05 -0.33 -8.25
N ALA A 117 1.53 0.91 -8.11
CA ALA A 117 1.38 1.93 -9.14
C ALA A 117 2.21 1.62 -10.40
N VAL A 118 3.42 1.05 -10.23
CA VAL A 118 4.24 0.56 -11.35
C VAL A 118 3.53 -0.60 -12.05
N LEU A 119 3.02 -1.56 -11.29
CA LEU A 119 2.28 -2.69 -11.83
C LEU A 119 1.00 -2.25 -12.56
N ALA A 120 0.22 -1.34 -11.98
CA ALA A 120 -0.98 -0.78 -12.60
C ALA A 120 -0.69 -0.14 -13.96
N ARG A 121 0.41 0.63 -14.06
CA ARG A 121 0.84 1.21 -15.33
C ARG A 121 1.22 0.17 -16.38
N ALA A 122 1.87 -0.92 -15.97
CA ALA A 122 2.23 -1.99 -16.88
C ALA A 122 0.98 -2.75 -17.38
N VAL A 123 0.06 -3.08 -16.46
CA VAL A 123 -1.20 -3.79 -16.76
C VAL A 123 -2.11 -2.97 -17.67
N GLY A 124 -2.37 -1.70 -17.30
CA GLY A 124 -3.22 -0.81 -18.09
C GLY A 124 -4.58 -1.41 -18.47
N GLY A 125 -5.08 -1.02 -19.65
CA GLY A 125 -6.26 -1.65 -20.25
C GLY A 125 -7.62 -1.14 -19.72
N SER A 126 -8.68 -1.56 -20.40
CA SER A 126 -10.05 -1.10 -20.15
C SER A 126 -10.64 -1.66 -18.86
N ARG A 127 -10.31 -2.90 -18.49
CA ARG A 127 -10.78 -3.54 -17.26
C ARG A 127 -10.25 -2.82 -16.01
N LEU A 128 -8.95 -2.56 -15.97
CA LEU A 128 -8.33 -1.79 -14.88
C LEU A 128 -8.93 -0.38 -14.79
N ARG A 129 -9.05 0.31 -15.93
CA ARG A 129 -9.67 1.66 -15.96
C ARG A 129 -11.09 1.65 -15.39
N ARG A 130 -11.92 0.68 -15.76
CA ARG A 130 -13.29 0.54 -15.24
C ARG A 130 -13.29 0.36 -13.72
N LEU A 131 -12.49 -0.57 -13.21
CA LEU A 131 -12.35 -0.82 -11.78
C LEU A 131 -11.89 0.43 -11.02
N LEU A 132 -10.92 1.17 -11.57
CA LEU A 132 -10.42 2.40 -10.93
C LEU A 132 -11.46 3.54 -10.98
N LEU A 133 -12.27 3.63 -12.03
CA LEU A 133 -13.38 4.58 -12.09
C LEU A 133 -14.41 4.29 -11.00
N GLU A 134 -14.82 3.03 -10.82
CA GLU A 134 -15.73 2.62 -9.75
C GLU A 134 -15.15 2.96 -8.36
N LEU A 135 -13.85 2.69 -8.14
CA LEU A 135 -13.17 3.05 -6.89
C LEU A 135 -13.00 4.55 -6.69
N SER A 136 -13.01 5.34 -7.78
CA SER A 136 -12.89 6.79 -7.70
C SER A 136 -14.16 7.49 -7.17
N ASP A 137 -15.27 6.76 -7.12
CA ASP A 137 -16.55 7.19 -6.57
C ASP A 137 -16.84 6.57 -5.18
N ASP A 138 -15.94 5.74 -4.66
CA ASP A 138 -16.10 5.08 -3.36
C ASP A 138 -16.21 6.11 -2.21
N PRO A 139 -17.11 5.94 -1.22
CA PRO A 139 -17.26 6.89 -0.11
C PRO A 139 -15.95 7.14 0.66
N ASP A 140 -15.04 6.15 0.73
CA ASP A 140 -13.75 6.32 1.39
C ASP A 140 -12.83 7.27 0.61
N GLU A 141 -12.45 8.39 1.22
CA GLU A 141 -11.58 9.41 0.62
C GLU A 141 -10.19 8.87 0.23
N GLY A 142 -9.67 7.93 1.02
CA GLY A 142 -8.40 7.27 0.74
C GLY A 142 -8.47 6.42 -0.52
N PHE A 143 -9.55 5.65 -0.68
CA PHE A 143 -9.76 4.77 -1.83
C PHE A 143 -9.91 5.60 -3.09
N ARG A 144 -10.81 6.59 -3.05
CA ARG A 144 -11.05 7.55 -4.13
C ARG A 144 -9.78 8.26 -4.57
N SER A 145 -9.00 8.80 -3.64
CA SER A 145 -7.77 9.53 -3.97
C SER A 145 -6.73 8.64 -4.66
N ARG A 146 -6.57 7.40 -4.18
CA ARG A 146 -5.63 6.44 -4.79
C ARG A 146 -6.08 6.00 -6.17
N ALA A 147 -7.36 5.69 -6.33
CA ALA A 147 -7.92 5.32 -7.63
C ALA A 147 -7.75 6.43 -8.66
N ARG A 148 -8.05 7.69 -8.28
CA ARG A 148 -7.85 8.88 -9.13
C ARG A 148 -6.39 9.10 -9.52
N TYR A 149 -5.44 8.84 -8.63
CA TYR A 149 -4.03 8.93 -8.97
C TYR A 149 -3.58 7.82 -9.93
N LEU A 150 -4.07 6.59 -9.75
CA LEU A 150 -3.77 5.52 -10.71
C LEU A 150 -4.37 5.83 -12.07
N LEU A 151 -5.61 6.36 -12.14
CA LEU A 151 -6.19 6.85 -13.39
C LEU A 151 -5.32 7.94 -14.03
N TRP A 152 -4.92 8.95 -13.26
CA TRP A 152 -4.00 9.99 -13.73
C TRP A 152 -2.69 9.38 -14.29
N LEU A 153 -2.09 8.39 -13.62
CA LEU A 153 -0.88 7.71 -14.10
C LEU A 153 -1.09 6.92 -15.41
N LEU A 154 -2.30 6.41 -15.65
CA LEU A 154 -2.67 5.71 -16.89
C LEU A 154 -2.96 6.69 -18.05
N ASP A 155 -3.43 7.89 -17.73
CA ASP A 155 -3.69 8.95 -18.70
C ASP A 155 -2.40 9.72 -19.08
N HIS A 156 -1.36 9.63 -18.24
CA HIS A 156 -0.07 10.32 -18.41
C HIS A 156 1.09 9.32 -18.52
N PRO A 157 1.20 8.55 -19.62
CA PRO A 157 2.27 7.57 -19.80
C PRO A 157 3.68 8.20 -19.84
N GLU A 158 3.78 9.48 -20.22
CA GLU A 158 5.01 10.28 -20.22
C GLU A 158 5.50 10.65 -18.81
N ALA A 159 4.63 10.57 -17.81
CA ALA A 159 5.01 10.89 -16.45
C ALA A 159 6.11 9.93 -15.95
N PRO A 160 7.11 10.42 -15.18
CA PRO A 160 8.17 9.58 -14.65
C PRO A 160 7.66 8.35 -13.91
N LYS A 161 8.52 7.34 -13.75
CA LYS A 161 8.21 6.14 -12.97
C LYS A 161 7.60 6.53 -11.61
N PRO A 162 6.50 5.88 -11.18
CA PRO A 162 5.83 6.18 -9.92
C PRO A 162 6.79 6.28 -8.73
N LYS A 163 6.73 7.40 -8.01
CA LYS A 163 7.54 7.67 -6.80
C LYS A 163 6.66 8.26 -5.69
N VAL A 164 7.03 8.03 -4.43
CA VAL A 164 6.30 8.58 -3.26
C VAL A 164 6.19 10.11 -3.32
N GLY A 165 7.25 10.79 -3.76
CA GLY A 165 7.25 12.25 -3.92
C GLY A 165 6.23 12.75 -4.95
N GLN A 166 6.04 12.00 -6.04
CA GLN A 166 5.07 12.31 -7.10
C GLN A 166 3.63 12.19 -6.57
N TRP A 167 3.31 11.10 -5.86
CA TRP A 167 2.01 10.94 -5.20
C TRP A 167 1.72 12.09 -4.23
N LYS A 168 2.68 12.47 -3.39
CA LYS A 168 2.53 13.60 -2.45
C LYS A 168 2.33 14.93 -3.17
N ALA A 169 3.04 15.15 -4.27
CA ALA A 169 2.88 16.37 -5.09
C ALA A 169 1.49 16.42 -5.74
N TRP A 170 1.05 15.30 -6.31
CA TRP A 170 -0.28 15.15 -6.90
C TRP A 170 -1.38 15.38 -5.86
N LEU A 171 -1.29 14.78 -4.66
CA LEU A 171 -2.27 15.02 -3.59
C LEU A 171 -2.37 16.50 -3.19
N ARG A 172 -1.25 17.24 -3.20
CA ARG A 172 -1.26 18.67 -2.91
C ARG A 172 -1.93 19.47 -4.02
N SER A 173 -1.74 19.10 -5.28
CA SER A 173 -2.40 19.79 -6.39
C SER A 173 -3.92 19.57 -6.38
N GLN A 174 -4.38 18.36 -6.04
CA GLN A 174 -5.82 18.07 -5.89
C GLN A 174 -6.49 18.88 -4.77
N LYS A 175 -5.74 19.20 -3.70
CA LYS A 175 -6.23 20.05 -2.60
C LYS A 175 -6.15 21.55 -2.89
N ALA A 176 -5.31 21.95 -3.86
CA ALA A 176 -5.18 23.33 -4.30
C ALA A 176 -6.29 23.73 -5.28
N GLU A 177 -6.98 22.75 -5.89
CA GLU A 177 -8.23 22.96 -6.61
C GLU A 177 -9.47 22.72 -5.75
N PRO A 178 -9.88 23.67 -4.87
CA PRO A 178 -11.28 23.73 -4.48
C PRO A 178 -11.94 25.09 -4.74
N ASN A 179 -11.27 26.09 -5.35
CA ASN A 179 -11.89 27.42 -5.48
C ASN A 179 -11.29 28.33 -6.57
N LEU A 180 -11.29 27.90 -7.83
CA LEU A 180 -11.27 28.82 -8.97
C LEU A 180 -12.55 28.62 -9.78
N ALA A 181 -13.69 28.86 -9.15
CA ALA A 181 -14.82 29.37 -9.92
C ALA A 181 -14.42 30.79 -10.38
N PRO A 182 -14.46 31.12 -11.67
CA PRO A 182 -14.36 32.51 -12.07
C PRO A 182 -15.61 33.22 -11.54
N GLU A 183 -15.44 34.15 -10.59
CA GLU A 183 -16.36 35.27 -10.45
C GLU A 183 -16.35 36.02 -11.79
N HIS A 184 -17.24 35.61 -12.68
CA HIS A 184 -17.71 36.48 -13.74
C HIS A 184 -19.00 37.11 -13.20
N ASP A 185 -18.85 38.22 -12.49
CA ASP A 185 -19.94 39.18 -12.26
C ASP A 185 -19.86 40.27 -13.34
N PRO A 186 -20.68 40.22 -14.41
CA PRO A 186 -20.80 41.33 -15.35
C PRO A 186 -21.87 42.36 -14.92
N TYR A 187 -22.49 42.24 -13.75
CA TYR A 187 -23.57 43.13 -13.32
C TYR A 187 -23.40 43.62 -11.88
N GLY A 188 -22.42 44.49 -11.68
CA GLY A 188 -22.45 45.43 -10.58
C GLY A 188 -23.72 46.31 -10.65
N ARG A 189 -24.64 46.17 -9.69
CA ARG A 189 -25.61 47.23 -9.37
C ARG A 189 -26.21 47.11 -7.96
N GLY A 190 -25.74 48.01 -7.09
CA GLY A 190 -26.45 48.81 -6.08
C GLY A 190 -27.68 48.29 -5.32
N GLN A 191 -27.54 48.32 -3.98
CA GLN A 191 -28.49 48.72 -2.92
C GLN A 191 -29.88 48.05 -2.85
N GLU A 192 -30.20 47.41 -1.70
CA GLU A 192 -30.95 48.07 -0.60
C GLU A 192 -31.11 47.12 0.61
N ALA A 193 -31.26 47.75 1.78
CA ALA A 193 -31.44 47.11 3.07
C ALA A 193 -32.85 46.50 3.24
N ALA A 194 -32.93 45.33 3.86
CA ALA A 194 -34.14 44.89 4.54
C ALA A 194 -33.79 44.04 5.77
N VAL A 195 -34.08 44.63 6.93
CA VAL A 195 -34.15 44.00 8.25
C VAL A 195 -35.27 42.97 8.27
N VAL A 196 -34.98 41.69 8.50
CA VAL A 196 -35.95 40.71 9.02
C VAL A 196 -35.28 39.76 10.02
N LYS A 197 -36.06 39.47 11.06
CA LYS A 197 -35.78 38.88 12.36
C LYS A 197 -35.27 37.44 12.38
N ALA A 198 -34.64 37.14 13.52
CA ALA A 198 -34.12 35.87 13.99
C ALA A 198 -35.14 34.70 14.04
N GLY A 199 -34.61 33.50 13.83
CA GLY A 199 -35.15 32.21 14.27
C GLY A 199 -33.97 31.21 14.42
N PRO A 200 -33.96 30.35 15.45
CA PRO A 200 -32.74 29.65 15.87
C PRO A 200 -32.49 28.40 15.03
N LEU A 201 -31.28 28.29 14.45
CA LEU A 201 -30.80 27.05 13.86
C LEU A 201 -29.95 26.27 14.87
N SER A 202 -30.52 25.12 15.21
CA SER A 202 -29.92 23.88 15.68
C SER A 202 -28.41 23.78 15.50
N THR A 203 -27.72 23.60 16.62
CA THR A 203 -26.30 23.25 16.71
C THR A 203 -26.05 21.89 16.07
N TYR A 204 -25.58 21.87 14.81
CA TYR A 204 -24.91 20.71 14.24
C TYR A 204 -23.40 20.91 14.38
N VAL A 205 -22.79 20.14 15.28
CA VAL A 205 -21.35 20.12 15.52
C VAL A 205 -20.66 19.55 14.27
N GLY A 206 -20.10 20.46 13.45
CA GLY A 206 -19.25 20.12 12.32
C GLY A 206 -18.01 19.36 12.77
N ARG A 207 -17.90 18.09 12.37
CA ARG A 207 -16.68 17.30 12.48
C ARG A 207 -15.71 17.77 11.39
N ARG A 208 -14.63 18.46 11.79
CA ARG A 208 -13.54 18.92 10.91
C ARG A 208 -12.90 17.75 10.14
N PRO A 209 -12.70 17.84 8.81
CA PRO A 209 -11.80 16.95 8.09
C PRO A 209 -10.39 17.53 8.17
N GLY A 210 -9.64 17.11 9.18
CA GLY A 210 -8.28 17.62 9.40
C GLY A 210 -7.49 16.72 10.32
N ALA A 211 -7.14 15.51 9.87
CA ALA A 211 -6.12 14.67 10.51
C ALA A 211 -5.71 13.46 9.66
N CYS A 212 -5.29 13.64 8.40
CA CYS A 212 -4.61 12.56 7.68
C CYS A 212 -3.08 12.60 7.89
N GLU A 213 -2.54 13.71 8.41
CA GLU A 213 -1.10 13.95 8.55
C GLU A 213 -0.47 13.38 9.84
N SER A 214 -1.24 13.23 10.92
CA SER A 214 -0.75 12.79 12.25
C SER A 214 -1.13 11.34 12.62
N ALA A 215 -2.08 10.72 11.90
CA ALA A 215 -2.50 9.34 12.14
C ALA A 215 -1.46 8.29 11.71
N CYS A 216 -0.50 8.65 10.84
CA CYS A 216 0.50 7.71 10.33
C CYS A 216 1.62 7.36 11.33
N ARG A 217 1.81 8.09 12.44
CA ARG A 217 2.88 7.78 13.42
C ARG A 217 2.43 7.10 14.71
N ASN A 218 1.24 7.37 15.25
CA ASN A 218 0.93 6.97 16.64
C ASN A 218 -0.42 6.25 16.87
N ARG A 219 -1.16 5.82 15.84
CA ARG A 219 -2.50 5.18 16.02
C ARG A 219 -2.50 3.65 16.20
N TRP A 220 -1.34 3.01 16.21
CA TRP A 220 -1.21 1.54 16.31
C TRP A 220 -1.09 1.01 17.75
N ALA A 221 -0.74 1.85 18.73
CA ALA A 221 -0.70 1.43 20.14
C ALA A 221 -2.09 1.33 20.79
N VAL A 222 -3.06 2.14 20.35
CA VAL A 222 -4.35 2.27 21.04
C VAL A 222 -5.36 1.19 20.62
N ARG A 223 -5.29 0.65 19.39
CA ARG A 223 -6.22 -0.41 18.95
C ARG A 223 -5.91 -1.81 19.50
N ARG A 224 -4.70 -2.06 20.03
CA ARG A 224 -4.37 -3.31 20.73
C ARG A 224 -5.00 -3.39 22.13
N ALA A 225 -5.34 -2.25 22.75
CA ALA A 225 -5.97 -2.22 24.07
C ALA A 225 -7.49 -2.50 24.05
N CYS A 226 -8.17 -2.22 22.94
CA CYS A 226 -9.64 -2.36 22.87
C CYS A 226 -10.13 -3.71 22.33
N ARG A 227 -9.24 -4.60 21.86
CA ARG A 227 -9.62 -5.91 21.27
C ARG A 227 -9.30 -7.12 22.17
N HIS A 228 -8.81 -6.88 23.39
CA HIS A 228 -8.65 -7.89 24.46
C HIS A 228 -9.51 -7.58 25.69
N GLY A 229 -10.74 -7.12 25.45
CA GLY A 229 -11.79 -7.13 26.46
C GLY A 229 -12.49 -8.48 26.47
N ASP A 230 -12.04 -9.34 27.38
CA ASP A 230 -12.80 -10.44 27.98
C ASP A 230 -13.10 -11.68 27.13
N GLN A 231 -12.40 -12.78 27.43
CA GLN A 231 -13.03 -14.08 27.65
C GLN A 231 -12.09 -15.02 28.44
N ARG A 232 -12.39 -15.15 29.74
CA ARG A 232 -12.33 -16.34 30.61
C ARG A 232 -11.08 -17.24 30.56
N ALA A 233 -10.37 -17.24 31.70
CA ALA A 233 -9.44 -18.29 32.10
C ALA A 233 -10.13 -19.67 32.23
N PRO A 234 -9.54 -20.76 31.73
CA PRO A 234 -9.88 -22.10 32.17
C PRO A 234 -9.08 -22.47 33.44
N ALA A 235 -9.80 -23.11 34.35
CA ALA A 235 -9.37 -23.53 35.67
C ALA A 235 -8.14 -24.46 35.64
N ALA A 236 -7.30 -24.30 36.66
CA ALA A 236 -6.20 -25.21 36.96
C ALA A 236 -6.70 -26.65 37.13
N HIS A 237 -6.19 -27.56 36.31
CA HIS A 237 -6.30 -28.99 36.54
C HIS A 237 -5.46 -29.36 37.77
N VAL A 238 -6.14 -29.64 38.87
CA VAL A 238 -5.57 -30.27 40.07
C VAL A 238 -5.21 -31.72 39.74
N ALA A 239 -3.93 -32.07 39.85
CA ALA A 239 -3.45 -33.43 39.72
C ALA A 239 -3.84 -34.29 40.94
N PRO A 240 -4.24 -35.56 40.76
CA PRO A 240 -4.53 -36.44 41.88
C PRO A 240 -3.23 -36.93 42.56
N ARG A 241 -3.18 -36.78 43.89
CA ARG A 241 -2.16 -37.38 44.76
C ARG A 241 -2.22 -38.91 44.66
N ARG A 242 -1.12 -39.55 44.26
CA ARG A 242 -0.93 -40.99 44.44
C ARG A 242 -0.82 -41.30 45.94
N ARG A 243 -1.65 -42.25 46.42
CA ARG A 243 -1.42 -42.93 47.70
C ARG A 243 -0.27 -43.93 47.53
N PRO A 244 0.65 -44.08 48.49
CA PRO A 244 1.51 -45.24 48.56
C PRO A 244 0.73 -46.40 49.20
N GLY A 245 0.78 -47.56 48.58
CA GLY A 245 0.40 -48.83 49.17
C GLY A 245 1.49 -49.85 48.84
N GLY A 246 1.91 -50.62 49.85
CA GLY A 246 2.92 -51.67 49.75
C GLY A 246 4.22 -51.31 50.46
#